data_AF-A0A837AP78-F1
#
_entry.id   AF-A0A837AP78-F1
#
_cell.length_a   1.000
_cell.length_b   1.000
_cell.length_c   1.000
_cell.angle_alpha   90.00
_cell.angle_beta   90.00
_cell.angle_gamma   90.00
#
_symmetry.space_group_name_H-M   'P 1'
#
loop_
_entity.id
_entity.type
_entity.pdbx_description
1 polymer ?
#
loop_
_entity_poly.entity_id
_entity_poly.type
_entity_poly.pdbx_seq_one_letter_code
_entity_poly.pdbx_strand_id
1 'polypeptide(L)'
;MVALFDTLLHNQDPTSDLLHVRYFTASALGRFATHKQASETQAAYLRALAHSHPQRFTTTLGKHSWDKAGTLLPEFVSGQPYDRARWVRVWKLEE
;
A
#
# COMPACT_ATOMS: atom_id res chain seq x y z
N MET A 1 8.99 2.77 15.73
CA MET A 1 7.92 3.62 15.15
C MET A 1 7.03 4.25 16.21
N VAL A 2 6.34 3.49 17.06
CA VAL A 2 5.56 4.06 18.20
C VAL A 2 6.43 4.93 19.11
N ALA A 3 7.57 4.38 19.58
CA ALA A 3 8.52 5.11 20.42
C ALA A 3 9.09 6.39 19.77
N LEU A 4 9.20 6.41 18.44
CA LEU A 4 9.65 7.61 17.71
C LEU A 4 8.62 8.73 17.85
N PHE A 5 7.34 8.41 17.65
CA PHE A 5 6.26 9.40 17.82
C PHE A 5 6.09 9.82 19.28
N ASP A 6 6.30 8.91 20.24
CA ASP A 6 6.33 9.26 21.67
C ASP A 6 7.39 10.34 21.94
N THR A 7 8.63 10.13 21.46
CA THR A 7 9.71 11.11 21.63
C THR A 7 9.44 12.42 20.89
N LEU A 8 8.94 12.36 19.65
CA LEU A 8 8.64 13.56 18.87
C LEU A 8 7.55 14.41 19.51
N LEU A 9 6.45 13.78 19.96
CA LEU A 9 5.36 14.49 20.63
C LEU A 9 5.82 15.08 21.96
N HIS A 10 6.54 14.31 22.78
CA HIS A 10 7.09 14.83 24.04
C HIS A 10 8.02 16.04 23.84
N ASN A 11 8.84 16.03 22.78
CA ASN A 11 9.72 17.14 22.44
C ASN A 11 8.97 18.37 21.94
N GLN A 12 7.81 18.20 21.28
CA GLN A 12 6.98 19.30 20.81
C GLN A 12 6.13 19.89 21.93
N ASP A 13 5.51 19.02 22.72
CA ASP A 13 4.65 19.35 23.85
C ASP A 13 4.64 18.17 24.85
N PRO A 14 5.24 18.31 26.03
CA PRO A 14 5.27 17.26 27.05
C PRO A 14 3.89 16.82 27.56
N THR A 15 2.84 17.62 27.34
CA THR A 15 1.46 17.28 27.74
C THR A 15 0.71 16.45 26.70
N SER A 16 1.27 16.32 25.49
CA SER A 16 0.70 15.51 24.41
C SER A 16 0.94 14.02 24.66
N ASP A 17 -0.12 13.22 24.53
CA ASP A 17 -0.05 11.76 24.65
C ASP A 17 -0.37 11.08 23.31
N LEU A 18 0.44 10.10 22.95
CA LEU A 18 0.25 9.32 21.72
C LEU A 18 -0.74 8.19 21.98
N LEU A 19 -1.98 8.40 21.56
CA LEU A 19 -3.03 7.39 21.70
C LEU A 19 -2.81 6.20 20.75
N HIS A 20 -2.58 6.48 19.47
CA HIS A 20 -2.51 5.42 18.45
C HIS A 20 -1.79 5.88 17.18
N VAL A 21 -1.00 4.98 16.59
CA VAL A 21 -0.36 5.17 15.29
C VAL A 21 -1.06 4.30 14.25
N ARG A 22 -1.73 4.95 13.29
CA ARG A 22 -2.32 4.29 12.12
C ARG A 22 -1.37 4.41 10.93
N TYR A 23 -0.81 3.28 10.51
CA TYR A 23 0.12 3.22 9.39
C TYR A 23 -0.60 2.73 8.14
N PHE A 24 -0.76 3.63 7.17
CA PHE A 24 -1.30 3.31 5.87
C PHE A 24 -0.13 3.02 4.93
N THR A 25 -0.07 1.82 4.41
CA THR A 25 0.92 1.43 3.40
C THR A 25 0.22 0.53 2.41
N ALA A 26 0.80 0.33 1.25
CA ALA A 26 0.35 -0.71 0.36
C ALA A 26 1.44 -1.77 0.24
N SER A 27 1.05 -3.00 -0.07
CA SER A 27 2.03 -4.07 -0.20
C SER A 27 2.84 -3.80 -1.46
N ALA A 28 4.12 -3.46 -1.33
CA ALA A 28 5.03 -3.50 -2.46
C ALA A 28 5.03 -4.94 -2.95
N LEU A 29 4.21 -5.25 -3.96
CA LEU A 29 4.19 -6.60 -4.55
C LEU A 29 5.65 -6.92 -4.83
N GLY A 30 6.21 -8.01 -4.29
CA GLY A 30 7.66 -8.28 -4.38
C GLY A 30 8.22 -8.33 -5.83
N ARG A 31 7.33 -8.34 -6.82
CA ARG A 31 7.59 -8.14 -8.26
C ARG A 31 7.94 -6.70 -8.68
N PHE A 32 7.69 -5.70 -7.84
CA PHE A 32 8.04 -4.28 -8.02
C PHE A 32 9.17 -3.80 -7.11
N ALA A 33 9.48 -4.55 -6.05
CA ALA A 33 10.59 -4.21 -5.19
C ALA A 33 11.91 -4.52 -5.93
N THR A 34 12.73 -3.48 -6.19
CA THR A 34 14.10 -3.61 -6.70
C THR A 34 14.91 -4.63 -5.88
N HIS A 35 14.60 -4.73 -4.59
CA HIS A 35 15.10 -5.75 -3.68
C HIS A 35 13.94 -6.50 -3.02
N LYS A 36 13.65 -7.72 -3.49
CA LYS A 36 12.57 -8.57 -2.96
C LYS A 36 12.62 -8.74 -1.44
N GLN A 37 13.83 -8.86 -0.91
CA GLN A 37 14.08 -9.04 0.52
C GLN A 37 13.61 -7.83 1.37
N ALA A 38 13.67 -6.62 0.82
CA ALA A 38 13.24 -5.42 1.53
C ALA A 38 11.74 -5.44 1.84
N SER A 39 10.92 -5.96 0.92
CA SER A 39 9.47 -6.12 1.14
C SER A 39 9.17 -7.09 2.28
N GLU A 40 9.91 -8.20 2.36
CA GLU A 40 9.73 -9.21 3.40
C GLU A 40 10.19 -8.67 4.77
N THR A 41 11.34 -7.98 4.81
CA THR A 41 11.86 -7.34 6.02
C THR A 41 10.89 -6.28 6.54
N GLN A 42 10.34 -5.43 5.66
CA GLN A 42 9.35 -4.43 6.04
C GLN A 42 8.08 -5.08 6.59
N ALA A 43 7.57 -6.13 5.94
CA ALA A 43 6.40 -6.86 6.42
C ALA A 43 6.65 -7.56 7.77
N ALA A 44 7.85 -8.11 8.00
CA ALA A 44 8.24 -8.67 9.29
C ALA A 44 8.29 -7.60 10.39
N TYR A 45 8.88 -6.44 10.08
CA TYR A 45 8.95 -5.31 11.02
C TYR A 45 7.55 -4.78 11.41
N LEU A 46 6.66 -4.58 10.45
CA LEU A 46 5.30 -4.10 10.71
C LEU A 46 4.49 -5.11 11.53
N ARG A 47 4.67 -6.42 11.29
CA ARG A 47 4.07 -7.48 12.12
C ARG A 47 4.60 -7.46 13.55
N ALA A 48 5.92 -7.31 13.72
CA ALA A 48 6.53 -7.22 15.05
C ALA A 48 5.99 -5.99 15.80
N LEU A 49 5.89 -4.83 15.15
CA LEU A 49 5.32 -3.62 15.75
C LEU A 49 3.86 -3.80 16.19
N ALA A 50 3.02 -4.41 15.35
CA ALA A 50 1.63 -4.69 15.70
C ALA A 50 1.52 -5.67 16.88
N HIS A 51 2.44 -6.62 16.98
CA HIS A 51 2.47 -7.56 18.10
C HIS A 51 2.99 -6.92 19.40
N SER A 52 4.01 -6.07 19.32
CA SER A 52 4.58 -5.38 20.49
C SER A 52 3.69 -4.24 21.01
N HIS A 53 2.86 -3.63 20.15
CA HIS A 53 2.01 -2.49 20.51
C HIS A 53 0.56 -2.65 20.01
N PRO A 54 -0.15 -3.72 20.40
CA PRO A 54 -1.45 -4.06 19.81
C PRO A 54 -2.54 -2.99 20.06
N GLN A 55 -2.44 -2.23 21.15
CA GLN A 55 -3.38 -1.17 21.50
C GLN A 55 -3.03 0.20 20.87
N ARG A 56 -1.77 0.38 20.43
CA ARG A 56 -1.23 1.68 20.01
C ARG A 56 -0.76 1.71 18.56
N PHE A 57 -0.85 0.59 17.83
CA PHE A 57 -0.40 0.51 16.45
C PHE A 57 -1.32 -0.37 15.61
N THR A 58 -1.75 0.16 14.46
CA THR A 58 -2.47 -0.58 13.43
C THR A 58 -1.86 -0.30 12.06
N THR A 59 -1.74 -1.33 11.24
CA THR A 59 -1.38 -1.19 9.82
C THR A 59 -2.59 -1.46 8.93
N THR A 60 -2.82 -0.60 7.95
CA THR A 60 -3.84 -0.79 6.92
C THR A 60 -3.15 -0.93 5.57
N LEU A 61 -3.40 -2.05 4.88
CA LEU A 61 -2.87 -2.33 3.55
C LEU A 61 -3.82 -1.82 2.47
N GLY A 62 -3.34 -0.90 1.63
CA GLY A 62 -4.00 -0.51 0.39
C GLY A 62 -4.06 -1.67 -0.60
N LYS A 63 -5.10 -1.68 -1.44
CA LYS A 63 -5.25 -2.67 -2.53
C LYS A 63 -4.58 -2.13 -3.79
N HIS A 64 -3.48 -2.75 -4.19
CA HIS A 64 -2.98 -2.55 -5.55
C HIS A 64 -3.62 -3.58 -6.49
N SER A 65 -4.38 -3.12 -7.48
CA SER A 65 -4.70 -3.94 -8.65
C SER A 65 -3.61 -3.69 -9.70
N TRP A 66 -2.71 -4.66 -9.87
CA TRP A 66 -1.75 -4.63 -10.97
C TRP A 66 -1.84 -5.91 -11.77
N ASP A 67 -2.32 -5.76 -13.01
CA ASP A 67 -2.27 -6.83 -13.99
C ASP A 67 -0.93 -6.78 -14.72
N LYS A 68 -0.03 -7.71 -14.38
CA LYS A 68 1.29 -7.84 -15.03
C LYS A 68 1.18 -8.08 -16.53
N ALA A 69 0.08 -8.66 -16.97
CA ALA A 69 -0.19 -8.93 -18.37
C ALA A 69 -0.90 -7.74 -19.06
N GLY A 70 -1.26 -6.68 -18.32
CA GLY A 70 -2.18 -5.65 -18.76
C GLY A 70 -3.62 -6.15 -18.73
N THR A 71 -4.56 -5.28 -18.42
CA THR A 71 -5.99 -5.58 -18.45
C THR A 71 -6.49 -5.44 -19.88
N LEU A 72 -7.33 -6.38 -20.32
CA LEU A 72 -8.03 -6.25 -21.59
C LEU A 72 -9.21 -5.28 -21.37
N LEU A 73 -9.17 -4.14 -22.05
CA LEU A 73 -10.30 -3.23 -22.15
C LEU A 73 -10.82 -3.21 -23.59
N PRO A 74 -12.11 -2.92 -23.80
CA PRO A 74 -12.63 -2.76 -25.14
C PRO A 74 -11.91 -1.63 -25.88
N GLU A 75 -11.56 -1.89 -27.14
CA GLU A 75 -10.93 -0.87 -27.99
C GLU A 75 -11.97 0.19 -28.39
N PHE A 76 -11.64 1.47 -28.19
CA PHE A 76 -12.46 2.56 -28.71
C PHE A 76 -12.01 2.92 -30.13
N VAL A 77 -12.94 2.81 -31.09
CA VAL A 77 -12.72 3.20 -32.48
C VAL A 77 -13.72 4.31 -32.83
N SER A 78 -13.20 5.48 -33.18
CA SER A 78 -14.03 6.64 -33.54
C SER A 78 -14.96 6.32 -34.70
N GLY A 79 -16.26 6.57 -34.52
CA GLY A 79 -17.30 6.34 -35.53
C GLY A 79 -17.80 4.89 -35.65
N GLN A 80 -17.33 3.95 -34.82
CA GLN A 80 -17.84 2.57 -34.81
C GLN A 80 -18.63 2.26 -33.53
N PRO A 81 -19.72 1.47 -33.61
CA PRO A 81 -20.38 0.92 -32.43
C PRO A 81 -19.44 0.02 -31.63
N TYR A 82 -19.75 -0.11 -30.34
CA TYR A 82 -19.04 -0.99 -29.43
C TYR A 82 -18.98 -2.45 -29.93
N ASP A 83 -17.78 -2.98 -30.10
CA ASP A 83 -17.53 -4.36 -30.52
C ASP A 83 -16.98 -5.21 -29.36
N ARG A 84 -17.69 -6.29 -29.03
CA ARG A 84 -17.34 -7.22 -27.93
C ARG A 84 -16.19 -8.17 -28.27
N ALA A 85 -15.78 -8.25 -29.54
CA ALA A 85 -14.66 -9.06 -29.99
C ALA A 85 -13.32 -8.28 -30.01
N ARG A 86 -13.38 -6.95 -29.92
CA ARG A 86 -12.20 -6.08 -29.96
C ARG A 86 -11.73 -5.67 -28.57
N TRP A 87 -10.57 -6.20 -28.20
CA TRP A 87 -9.93 -5.94 -26.92
C TRP A 87 -8.52 -5.41 -27.15
N VAL A 88 -8.19 -4.33 -26.46
CA VAL A 88 -6.84 -3.76 -26.42
C VAL A 88 -6.24 -3.99 -25.05
N ARG A 89 -4.96 -4.35 -25.03
CA ARG A 89 -4.21 -4.60 -23.80
C ARG A 89 -3.74 -3.25 -23.25
N VAL A 90 -4.24 -2.86 -22.10
CA VAL A 90 -3.88 -1.61 -21.44
C VAL A 90 -3.21 -1.86 -20.10
N TRP A 91 -2.29 -0.97 -19.74
CA TRP A 91 -1.76 -0.95 -18.38
C TRP A 91 -2.81 -0.36 -17.46
N LYS A 92 -3.22 -1.13 -16.44
CA LYS A 92 -4.13 -0.70 -15.39
C LYS A 92 -3.34 -0.55 -14.09
N LEU A 93 -3.38 0.65 -13.52
CA LEU A 93 -2.88 0.97 -12.19
C LEU A 93 -4.03 1.68 -11.45
N GLU A 94 -4.64 1.00 -10.49
CA GLU A 94 -5.55 1.63 -9.52
C GLU A 94 -4.85 1.65 -8.16
N GLU A 95 -4.92 2.81 -7.48
CA GLU A 95 -4.39 3.05 -6.14
C GLU A 95 -5.52 3.21 -5.12
#